data_AF-A0A958JQ68-F1
#
_entry.id   AF-A0A958JQ68-F1
#
_cell.length_a   1.000
_cell.length_b   1.000
_cell.length_c   1.000
_cell.angle_alpha   90.00
_cell.angle_beta   90.00
_cell.angle_gamma   90.00
#
_symmetry.space_group_name_H-M   'P 1'
#
loop_
_entity.id
_entity.type
_entity.pdbx_description
1 polymer ?
#
loop_
_entity_poly.entity_id
_entity_poly.type
_entity_poly.pdbx_seq_one_letter_code
_entity_poly.pdbx_strand_id
1 'polypeptide(L)'
;MQSIKPRFLVITGIVTTFILVLLLINVLSSTAYGAPLRGKLSGDDATNFRVLSLSKDGTANVADVSDAGRFKVNVRSGATLQLLRTNGTYFGPVVFPGKSLAKPQLSGKRGNVGSISLQTGFASVLKSKRRSLLQERLFKSSRIPFSSSGGTLGSGKLGLVDRTTTSGTSSSILATGDSRPGIDADRDGLPNAFDVDDDGDLSLDGVDTNTFSFNDLSPDVFSDLSVELYETLNLNAGGVSDSDIDSLIQSRLSLVFLVVPNTVPVSAVDLDCSNLPYCNTATGSAVINGPEQGSGVPFGSLLKDFDNNGDGFPDLVPVTNPSRFEIGIFPRVTTSDIASGDTYIFRVTTDTGLRQIPIALPYYFVTTVALQSYDSGSGSQTITYPSTNGDPGTPNAPIMLTTTSPTLTFWRPQRPAIPGAEQGSYIDMGGLQYGMYLAVDTDVYRCAPADFSNVSSELAFRTSSEDTDTRDAIFRDTAPDRTPNSANTLSFTVNLASCLARNGVSAGGKTIILDILANDQDQNNTFQHIHFTLPS
;
A
#
# COMPACT_ATOMS: atom_id res chain seq x y z
N MET A 1 -46.40 -28.13 59.29
CA MET A 1 -46.84 -29.48 59.69
C MET A 1 -46.53 -30.38 58.51
N GLN A 2 -45.62 -31.36 58.47
CA GLN A 2 -44.74 -32.09 59.39
C GLN A 2 -43.33 -32.09 58.74
N SER A 3 -42.20 -32.47 59.32
CA SER A 3 -41.70 -32.62 60.68
C SER A 3 -40.32 -33.29 60.53
N ILE A 4 -39.26 -32.65 61.05
CA ILE A 4 -38.12 -33.28 61.76
C ILE A 4 -37.10 -34.14 60.96
N LYS A 5 -35.85 -33.63 60.93
CA LYS A 5 -34.59 -34.40 60.80
C LYS A 5 -34.32 -35.20 62.09
N PRO A 6 -33.56 -36.32 62.06
CA PRO A 6 -32.20 -36.25 62.63
C PRO A 6 -31.11 -37.17 62.02
N ARG A 7 -29.88 -36.90 62.50
CA ARG A 7 -28.51 -37.44 62.31
C ARG A 7 -28.40 -38.99 62.43
N PHE A 8 -27.42 -39.70 61.86
CA PHE A 8 -25.96 -39.70 62.12
C PHE A 8 -25.26 -40.63 61.09
N LEU A 9 -23.98 -40.39 60.74
CA LEU A 9 -22.83 -41.24 61.09
C LEU A 9 -21.58 -40.86 60.25
N VAL A 10 -20.46 -40.68 60.95
CA VAL A 10 -19.10 -40.45 60.45
C VAL A 10 -18.47 -41.80 60.09
N ILE A 11 -17.87 -41.94 58.89
CA ILE A 11 -16.81 -42.93 58.61
C ILE A 11 -15.76 -42.32 57.66
N THR A 12 -14.59 -42.06 58.25
CA THR A 12 -13.20 -42.20 57.78
C THR A 12 -12.88 -42.29 56.27
N GLY A 13 -12.18 -41.25 55.79
CA GLY A 13 -10.93 -41.25 55.02
C GLY A 13 -10.65 -42.29 53.94
N ILE A 14 -10.60 -41.84 52.68
CA ILE A 14 -9.62 -42.28 51.67
C ILE A 14 -9.16 -41.03 50.88
N VAL A 15 -7.88 -40.69 51.03
CA VAL A 15 -7.17 -39.72 50.20
C VAL A 15 -7.13 -40.27 48.78
N THR A 16 -7.89 -39.67 47.87
CA THR A 16 -7.85 -40.02 46.45
C THR A 16 -6.96 -39.01 45.76
N THR A 17 -5.76 -39.44 45.42
CA THR A 17 -4.76 -38.70 44.66
C THR A 17 -5.33 -38.33 43.29
N PHE A 18 -5.68 -37.05 43.09
CA PHE A 18 -5.96 -36.51 41.77
C PHE A 18 -4.64 -36.45 40.98
N ILE A 19 -4.44 -37.39 40.07
CA ILE A 19 -3.41 -37.30 39.04
C ILE A 19 -3.87 -36.20 38.07
N LEU A 20 -3.28 -35.02 38.22
CA LEU A 20 -3.34 -33.95 37.24
C LEU A 20 -2.54 -34.42 36.01
N VAL A 21 -3.24 -34.97 35.01
CA VAL A 21 -2.66 -35.23 33.69
C VAL A 21 -2.47 -33.87 33.01
N LEU A 22 -1.28 -33.28 33.17
CA LEU A 22 -0.80 -32.23 32.27
C LEU A 22 -0.64 -32.87 30.89
N LEU A 23 -1.67 -32.75 30.05
CA LEU A 23 -1.54 -32.96 28.61
C LEU A 23 -0.75 -31.76 28.04
N LEU A 24 0.59 -31.87 28.12
CA LEU A 24 1.52 -31.12 27.29
C LEU A 24 1.35 -31.60 25.85
N ILE A 25 0.35 -31.08 25.16
CA ILE A 25 0.29 -31.15 23.71
C ILE A 25 1.34 -30.16 23.20
N ASN A 26 2.59 -30.62 23.11
CA ASN A 26 3.57 -30.00 22.24
C ASN A 26 3.10 -30.27 20.81
N VAL A 27 2.28 -29.38 20.25
CA VAL A 27 2.13 -29.28 18.80
C VAL A 27 3.48 -28.79 18.30
N LEU A 28 4.37 -29.73 17.97
CA LEU A 28 5.59 -29.44 17.23
C LEU A 28 5.15 -29.07 15.81
N SER A 29 4.83 -27.79 15.60
CA SER A 29 4.67 -27.21 14.27
C SER A 29 5.98 -27.40 13.52
N SER A 30 6.00 -28.35 12.59
CA SER A 30 7.17 -28.65 11.75
C SER A 30 7.27 -27.65 10.60
N THR A 31 7.51 -26.38 10.91
CA THR A 31 8.11 -25.47 9.92
C THR A 31 9.60 -25.77 9.89
N ALA A 32 10.16 -26.03 8.71
CA ALA A 32 11.61 -26.22 8.56
C ALA A 32 12.33 -24.95 9.06
N TYR A 33 12.88 -25.01 10.28
CA TYR A 33 13.48 -23.88 10.98
C TYR A 33 14.66 -23.31 10.18
N GLY A 34 14.57 -22.03 9.82
CA GLY A 34 15.69 -21.28 9.26
C GLY A 34 16.92 -21.31 10.18
N ALA A 35 18.12 -21.18 9.61
CA ALA A 35 19.34 -21.21 10.40
C ALA A 35 19.53 -19.88 11.16
N PRO A 36 19.93 -19.88 12.45
CA PRO A 36 20.08 -18.64 13.19
C PRO A 36 21.31 -17.85 12.72
N LEU A 37 21.07 -16.62 12.27
CA LEU A 37 22.09 -15.62 11.94
C LEU A 37 22.13 -14.55 13.03
N ARG A 38 23.33 -14.12 13.42
CA ARG A 38 23.55 -13.06 14.40
C ARG A 38 24.31 -11.90 13.77
N GLY A 39 24.10 -10.71 14.27
CA GLY A 39 24.88 -9.53 13.91
C GLY A 39 24.80 -8.45 14.98
N LYS A 40 25.51 -7.36 14.74
CA LYS A 40 25.45 -6.15 15.55
C LYS A 40 25.35 -4.92 14.66
N LEU A 41 24.27 -4.16 14.75
CA LEU A 41 24.20 -2.82 14.18
C LEU A 41 25.11 -1.88 14.98
N SER A 42 25.83 -1.02 14.27
CA SER A 42 26.79 -0.06 14.82
C SER A 42 26.30 1.35 14.49
N GLY A 43 26.20 2.21 15.51
CA GLY A 43 25.65 3.56 15.43
C GLY A 43 24.80 3.85 16.67
N ASP A 44 24.59 5.13 16.97
CA ASP A 44 23.86 5.56 18.16
C ASP A 44 22.35 5.23 18.06
N ASP A 45 21.82 5.13 16.84
CA ASP A 45 20.41 4.80 16.57
C ASP A 45 20.16 3.31 16.31
N ALA A 46 21.12 2.43 16.62
CA ALA A 46 21.04 1.00 16.32
C ALA A 46 19.80 0.31 16.90
N THR A 47 19.30 0.79 18.04
CA THR A 47 18.10 0.26 18.72
C THR A 47 16.80 0.65 18.03
N ASN A 48 16.82 1.63 17.13
CA ASN A 48 15.64 2.10 16.40
C ASN A 48 15.37 1.25 15.16
N PHE A 49 15.79 -0.01 15.16
CA PHE A 49 15.67 -0.91 14.02
C PHE A 49 15.16 -2.29 14.41
N ARG A 50 14.45 -2.89 13.45
CA ARG A 50 14.12 -4.31 13.37
C ARG A 50 14.86 -4.89 12.17
N VAL A 51 15.30 -6.14 12.29
CA VAL A 51 15.97 -6.88 11.21
C VAL A 51 15.01 -7.91 10.65
N LEU A 52 14.74 -7.81 9.36
CA LEU A 52 13.91 -8.73 8.62
C LEU A 52 14.81 -9.65 7.79
N SER A 53 14.62 -10.96 7.91
CA SER A 53 15.14 -11.93 6.94
C SER A 53 14.04 -12.24 5.93
N LEU A 54 14.04 -11.52 4.81
CA LEU A 54 13.04 -11.66 3.75
C LEU A 54 13.37 -12.83 2.83
N SER A 55 12.51 -13.84 2.81
CA SER A 55 12.59 -14.98 1.89
C SER A 55 12.09 -14.59 0.52
N LYS A 56 12.48 -15.34 -0.52
CA LYS A 56 12.08 -15.06 -1.92
C LYS A 56 10.58 -14.94 -2.14
N ASP A 57 9.78 -15.66 -1.35
CA ASP A 57 8.31 -15.66 -1.43
C ASP A 57 7.65 -14.47 -0.69
N GLY A 58 8.44 -13.50 -0.23
CA GLY A 58 7.95 -12.36 0.54
C GLY A 58 7.77 -12.66 2.04
N THR A 59 7.95 -13.90 2.51
CA THR A 59 7.82 -14.18 3.94
C THR A 59 9.06 -13.75 4.73
N ALA A 60 8.85 -13.05 5.84
CA ALA A 60 9.91 -12.55 6.70
C ALA A 60 10.00 -13.32 8.02
N ASN A 61 11.22 -13.45 8.54
CA ASN A 61 11.44 -13.61 9.98
C ASN A 61 11.89 -12.25 10.52
N VAL A 62 11.22 -11.76 11.55
CA VAL A 62 11.51 -10.44 12.14
C VAL A 62 12.21 -10.60 13.48
N ALA A 63 13.19 -9.74 13.75
CA ALA A 63 13.89 -9.71 15.02
C ALA A 63 14.19 -8.27 15.43
N ASP A 64 13.84 -7.90 16.67
CA ASP A 64 14.20 -6.61 17.22
C ASP A 64 15.69 -6.53 17.53
N VAL A 65 16.24 -5.32 17.46
CA VAL A 65 17.62 -5.04 17.84
C VAL A 65 17.68 -4.68 19.32
N SER A 66 18.46 -5.43 20.09
CA SER A 66 18.62 -5.17 21.53
C SER A 66 19.37 -3.88 21.80
N ASP A 67 19.31 -3.39 23.05
CA ASP A 67 20.03 -2.18 23.53
C ASP A 67 21.55 -2.16 23.23
N ALA A 68 22.15 -3.34 23.06
CA ALA A 68 23.55 -3.51 22.70
C ALA A 68 23.82 -3.46 21.18
N GLY A 69 22.80 -3.11 20.38
CA GLY A 69 22.79 -3.14 18.92
C GLY A 69 22.74 -4.55 18.34
N ARG A 70 22.41 -5.59 19.11
CA ARG A 70 22.55 -7.00 18.68
C ARG A 70 21.21 -7.56 18.22
N PHE A 71 21.25 -8.40 17.19
CA PHE A 71 20.08 -9.15 16.73
C PHE A 71 20.41 -10.63 16.51
N LYS A 72 19.35 -11.44 16.48
CA LYS A 72 19.38 -12.84 16.05
C LYS A 72 18.11 -13.13 15.26
N VAL A 73 18.25 -13.49 14.00
CA VAL A 73 17.14 -13.79 13.10
C VAL A 73 17.35 -15.14 12.41
N ASN A 74 16.28 -15.88 12.13
CA ASN A 74 16.36 -17.13 11.38
C ASN A 74 16.38 -16.81 9.87
N VAL A 75 17.29 -17.44 9.14
CA VAL A 75 17.51 -17.15 7.72
C VAL A 75 17.38 -18.40 6.85
N ARG A 76 16.93 -18.20 5.61
CA ARG A 76 16.85 -19.22 4.56
C ARG A 76 17.85 -18.92 3.44
N SER A 77 18.13 -19.93 2.61
CA SER A 77 19.02 -19.75 1.46
C SER A 77 18.36 -18.87 0.40
N GLY A 78 19.03 -17.81 -0.04
CA GLY A 78 18.49 -16.84 -0.99
C GLY A 78 17.67 -15.72 -0.36
N ALA A 79 17.42 -15.76 0.95
CA ALA A 79 16.82 -14.64 1.66
C ALA A 79 17.76 -13.41 1.66
N THR A 80 17.22 -12.22 1.87
CA THR A 80 17.97 -10.99 2.08
C THR A 80 17.79 -10.51 3.53
N LEU A 81 18.72 -9.70 4.03
CA LEU A 81 18.54 -8.99 5.30
C LEU A 81 18.09 -7.57 4.99
N GLN A 82 17.00 -7.16 5.62
CA GLN A 82 16.36 -5.87 5.44
C GLN A 82 16.28 -5.17 6.79
N LEU A 83 16.40 -3.85 6.78
CA LEU A 83 16.27 -3.03 7.98
C LEU A 83 15.00 -2.21 7.88
N LEU A 84 14.19 -2.33 8.92
CA LEU A 84 12.98 -1.55 9.14
C LEU A 84 13.23 -0.69 10.37
N ARG A 85 12.96 0.62 10.31
CA ARG A 85 13.01 1.43 11.53
C ARG A 85 11.85 1.07 12.45
N THR A 86 12.03 1.28 13.75
CA THR A 86 10.96 1.07 14.72
C THR A 86 9.78 2.00 14.50
N ASN A 87 9.95 3.16 13.83
CA ASN A 87 8.84 4.02 13.40
C ASN A 87 8.09 3.51 12.16
N GLY A 88 8.45 2.33 11.63
CA GLY A 88 7.79 1.71 10.47
C GLY A 88 8.30 2.15 9.10
N THR A 89 9.24 3.10 9.02
CA THR A 89 9.82 3.49 7.72
C THR A 89 10.87 2.47 7.27
N TYR A 90 10.76 1.97 6.05
CA TYR A 90 11.79 1.12 5.45
C TYR A 90 13.14 1.86 5.38
N PHE A 91 14.23 1.20 5.78
CA PHE A 91 15.56 1.81 5.73
C PHE A 91 16.37 1.37 4.54
N GLY A 92 16.31 0.08 4.18
CA GLY A 92 17.12 -0.48 3.11
C GLY A 92 17.77 -1.83 3.44
N PRO A 93 18.49 -2.39 2.46
CA PRO A 93 19.10 -3.71 2.56
C PRO A 93 20.38 -3.71 3.41
N VAL A 94 20.69 -4.86 4.00
CA VAL A 94 22.02 -5.16 4.54
C VAL A 94 22.81 -5.97 3.53
N VAL A 95 23.91 -5.40 3.04
CA VAL A 95 24.74 -6.05 2.02
C VAL A 95 26.12 -6.43 2.55
N PHE A 96 26.74 -7.46 1.96
CA PHE A 96 28.17 -7.67 2.10
C PHE A 96 28.91 -6.89 1.01
N PRO A 97 29.65 -5.82 1.37
CA PRO A 97 30.16 -4.87 0.38
C PRO A 97 31.34 -5.47 -0.42
N GLY A 98 31.46 -5.08 -1.69
CA GLY A 98 32.67 -5.29 -2.51
C GLY A 98 33.22 -3.95 -3.00
N LYS A 99 34.02 -3.96 -4.08
CA LYS A 99 34.58 -2.72 -4.65
C LYS A 99 33.56 -1.95 -5.49
N SER A 100 32.89 -2.66 -6.40
CA SER A 100 31.88 -2.13 -7.33
C SER A 100 30.61 -2.99 -7.38
N LEU A 101 30.59 -4.05 -6.55
CA LEU A 101 29.53 -5.04 -6.49
C LEU A 101 29.31 -5.43 -5.03
N ALA A 102 28.06 -5.58 -4.62
CA ALA A 102 27.70 -6.06 -3.28
C ALA A 102 26.95 -7.38 -3.37
N LYS A 103 26.94 -8.15 -2.27
CA LYS A 103 26.17 -9.40 -2.16
C LYS A 103 24.98 -9.18 -1.22
N PRO A 104 23.74 -9.17 -1.74
CA PRO A 104 22.54 -8.95 -0.92
C PRO A 104 21.98 -10.25 -0.35
N GLN A 105 22.14 -11.37 -1.07
CA GLN A 105 21.51 -12.64 -0.71
C GLN A 105 22.33 -13.47 0.27
N LEU A 106 21.65 -14.11 1.21
CA LEU A 106 22.19 -14.99 2.23
C LEU A 106 22.32 -16.43 1.72
N SER A 107 23.30 -17.16 2.26
CA SER A 107 23.51 -18.56 1.97
C SER A 107 22.59 -19.50 2.76
N GLY A 108 21.78 -18.98 3.69
CA GLY A 108 20.95 -19.78 4.61
C GLY A 108 21.73 -20.51 5.71
N LYS A 109 22.99 -20.13 5.95
CA LYS A 109 23.85 -20.77 6.95
C LYS A 109 23.74 -20.04 8.29
N ARG A 110 23.84 -20.78 9.38
CA ARG A 110 24.03 -20.18 10.71
C ARG A 110 25.39 -19.51 10.81
N GLY A 111 25.44 -18.40 11.54
CA GLY A 111 26.70 -17.70 11.75
C GLY A 111 26.54 -16.35 12.41
N ASN A 112 27.62 -15.58 12.36
CA ASN A 112 27.66 -14.20 12.81
C ASN A 112 28.23 -13.33 11.70
N VAL A 113 27.43 -12.42 11.16
CA VAL A 113 27.87 -11.47 10.13
C VAL A 113 28.81 -10.40 10.70
N GLY A 114 28.87 -10.26 12.03
CA GLY A 114 29.70 -9.29 12.73
C GLY A 114 29.02 -7.95 12.87
N SER A 115 29.81 -6.88 12.88
CA SER A 115 29.30 -5.51 12.91
C SER A 115 28.77 -5.10 11.55
N ILE A 116 27.65 -4.40 11.54
CA ILE A 116 27.01 -3.79 10.39
C ILE A 116 27.00 -2.28 10.62
N SER A 117 27.42 -1.50 9.63
CA SER A 117 27.39 -0.04 9.67
C SER A 117 26.15 0.46 8.96
N LEU A 118 25.40 1.33 9.63
CA LEU A 118 24.28 2.06 9.03
C LEU A 118 24.82 3.16 8.10
N GLN A 119 24.17 3.34 6.95
CA GLN A 119 24.50 4.31 5.91
C GLN A 119 23.19 4.88 5.35
N THR A 120 23.22 5.94 4.53
CA THR A 120 21.96 6.52 4.01
C THR A 120 21.26 5.52 3.08
N GLY A 121 20.10 5.00 3.50
CA GLY A 121 19.26 4.14 2.68
C GLY A 121 19.70 2.68 2.57
N PHE A 122 20.71 2.24 3.32
CA PHE A 122 21.17 0.86 3.38
C PHE A 122 22.12 0.62 4.56
N ALA A 123 22.54 -0.62 4.76
CA ALA A 123 23.62 -0.95 5.67
C ALA A 123 24.60 -1.95 5.08
N SER A 124 25.84 -1.95 5.57
CA SER A 124 26.87 -2.86 5.07
C SER A 124 27.62 -3.58 6.18
N VAL A 125 27.96 -4.84 5.92
CA VAL A 125 28.78 -5.64 6.83
C VAL A 125 30.20 -5.09 6.88
N LEU A 126 30.66 -4.75 8.10
CA LEU A 126 32.04 -4.37 8.35
C LEU A 126 32.94 -5.61 8.27
N LYS A 127 33.80 -5.64 7.24
CA LYS A 127 34.74 -6.74 7.01
C LYS A 127 35.77 -6.83 8.12
N SER A 128 35.77 -7.94 8.84
CA SER A 128 36.80 -8.25 9.83
C SER A 128 38.10 -8.67 9.14
N LYS A 129 39.23 -8.06 9.52
CA LYS A 129 40.56 -8.47 9.04
C LYS A 129 40.87 -9.95 9.25
N ARG A 130 40.29 -10.57 10.29
CA ARG A 130 40.55 -11.99 10.66
C ARG A 130 39.44 -12.95 10.22
N ARG A 131 38.23 -12.45 9.93
CA ARG A 131 37.04 -13.29 9.70
C ARG A 131 36.28 -12.97 8.42
N SER A 132 36.80 -12.10 7.54
CA SER A 132 36.13 -11.69 6.30
C SER A 132 35.65 -12.85 5.44
N LEU A 133 36.47 -13.89 5.26
CA LEU A 133 36.09 -15.09 4.51
C LEU A 133 34.94 -15.88 5.16
N LEU A 134 34.87 -15.90 6.49
CA LEU A 134 33.78 -16.55 7.21
C LEU A 134 32.50 -15.72 7.11
N GLN A 135 32.61 -14.39 7.20
CA GLN A 135 31.48 -13.47 6.99
C GLN A 135 30.94 -13.61 5.56
N GLU A 136 31.83 -13.58 4.56
CA GLU A 136 31.46 -13.68 3.14
C GLU A 136 30.76 -15.01 2.80
N ARG A 137 31.14 -16.12 3.46
CA ARG A 137 30.51 -17.44 3.28
C ARG A 137 29.06 -17.52 3.76
N LEU A 138 28.58 -16.52 4.51
CA LEU A 138 27.18 -16.39 4.92
C LEU A 138 26.31 -15.75 3.82
N PHE A 139 26.93 -15.24 2.75
CA PHE A 139 26.28 -14.65 1.59
C PHE A 139 26.47 -15.54 0.36
N LYS A 140 25.53 -15.44 -0.59
CA LYS A 140 25.62 -16.09 -1.90
C LYS A 140 26.57 -15.33 -2.83
N SER A 141 26.88 -15.95 -3.96
CA SER A 141 27.73 -15.36 -5.00
C SER A 141 27.00 -14.36 -5.91
N SER A 142 25.66 -14.27 -5.83
CA SER A 142 24.86 -13.27 -6.53
C SER A 142 25.31 -11.87 -6.12
N ARG A 143 25.33 -10.96 -7.10
CA ARG A 143 25.87 -9.62 -6.94
C ARG A 143 24.99 -8.59 -7.63
N ILE A 144 24.96 -7.41 -7.04
CA ILE A 144 24.28 -6.22 -7.55
C ILE A 144 25.32 -5.09 -7.68
N PRO A 145 25.10 -4.12 -8.58
CA PRO A 145 25.88 -2.89 -8.64
C PRO A 145 26.01 -2.24 -7.26
N PHE A 146 27.21 -1.74 -6.97
CA PHE A 146 27.49 -1.03 -5.74
C PHE A 146 28.32 0.21 -6.07
N SER A 147 27.81 1.37 -5.69
CA SER A 147 28.41 2.66 -6.03
C SER A 147 29.77 2.84 -5.34
N SER A 148 30.63 3.64 -5.96
CA SER A 148 31.93 4.00 -5.38
C SER A 148 31.81 4.89 -4.13
N SER A 149 30.70 5.62 -4.00
CA SER A 149 30.30 6.39 -2.81
C SER A 149 29.74 5.52 -1.68
N GLY A 150 29.52 4.23 -1.93
CA GLY A 150 28.91 3.28 -1.01
C GLY A 150 27.38 3.33 -1.10
N GLY A 151 26.78 2.22 -1.53
CA GLY A 151 25.32 2.06 -1.65
C GLY A 151 24.93 1.22 -2.85
N THR A 152 23.77 0.58 -2.80
CA THR A 152 23.12 0.02 -3.98
C THR A 152 22.47 1.16 -4.78
N LEU A 153 21.93 0.91 -5.97
CA LEU A 153 21.43 1.99 -6.83
C LEU A 153 20.15 2.63 -6.28
N GLY A 154 19.20 1.84 -5.77
CA GLY A 154 17.96 2.35 -5.16
C GLY A 154 18.04 2.67 -3.68
N SER A 155 19.23 2.54 -3.07
CA SER A 155 19.44 2.90 -1.66
C SER A 155 18.99 4.35 -1.40
N GLY A 156 17.96 4.52 -0.57
CA GLY A 156 17.41 5.84 -0.21
C GLY A 156 16.56 6.49 -1.30
N LYS A 157 16.11 5.71 -2.29
CA LYS A 157 15.25 6.13 -3.41
C LYS A 157 13.99 5.26 -3.57
N LEU A 158 13.79 4.33 -2.64
CA LEU A 158 12.76 3.28 -2.73
C LEU A 158 12.80 2.47 -4.03
N GLY A 159 13.95 2.46 -4.71
CA GLY A 159 14.16 1.66 -5.93
C GLY A 159 13.84 2.36 -7.24
N LEU A 160 13.19 3.53 -7.20
CA LEU A 160 12.93 4.37 -8.37
C LEU A 160 14.25 4.84 -9.05
N VAL A 161 14.71 4.07 -10.04
CA VAL A 161 16.00 4.22 -10.72
C VAL A 161 15.93 3.65 -12.13
N ASP A 162 16.37 4.44 -13.13
CA ASP A 162 16.45 3.93 -14.50
C ASP A 162 17.49 2.80 -14.63
N ARG A 163 17.01 1.61 -14.95
CA ARG A 163 17.82 0.42 -15.26
C ARG A 163 17.74 0.00 -16.72
N THR A 164 16.82 0.57 -17.50
CA THR A 164 16.53 0.21 -18.90
C THR A 164 17.75 0.30 -19.83
N THR A 165 18.69 1.20 -19.53
CA THR A 165 19.87 1.49 -20.38
C THR A 165 21.12 0.64 -20.08
N THR A 166 21.16 -0.08 -18.96
CA THR A 166 22.37 -0.83 -18.53
C THR A 166 22.42 -2.29 -18.97
N SER A 167 21.36 -2.79 -19.60
CA SER A 167 21.33 -4.10 -20.23
C SER A 167 21.08 -3.88 -21.72
N GLY A 168 22.03 -4.26 -22.58
CA GLY A 168 21.95 -4.10 -24.05
C GLY A 168 20.86 -4.93 -24.75
N THR A 169 19.72 -5.11 -24.11
CA THR A 169 18.49 -5.74 -24.60
C THR A 169 17.33 -5.03 -23.91
N SER A 170 16.58 -4.23 -24.67
CA SER A 170 15.29 -3.65 -24.32
C SER A 170 14.23 -4.73 -24.15
N SER A 171 14.37 -5.57 -23.14
CA SER A 171 13.43 -6.63 -22.81
C SER A 171 13.40 -6.76 -21.30
N SER A 172 12.20 -6.56 -20.76
CA SER A 172 11.80 -6.54 -19.34
C SER A 172 12.81 -7.16 -18.40
N ILE A 173 13.11 -6.43 -17.33
CA ILE A 173 13.95 -6.90 -16.25
C ILE A 173 13.33 -8.09 -15.48
N LEU A 174 12.05 -8.37 -15.73
CA LEU A 174 11.41 -9.67 -15.54
C LEU A 174 11.98 -10.82 -16.41
N ALA A 175 13.07 -10.66 -17.18
CA ALA A 175 13.66 -11.69 -18.03
C ALA A 175 14.20 -12.94 -17.28
N THR A 176 14.18 -12.95 -15.94
CA THR A 176 14.36 -14.19 -15.16
C THR A 176 13.07 -14.98 -14.92
N GLY A 177 11.91 -14.38 -15.22
CA GLY A 177 10.56 -14.92 -15.03
C GLY A 177 10.11 -15.01 -13.57
N ASP A 178 10.83 -14.38 -12.64
CA ASP A 178 10.69 -14.59 -11.20
C ASP A 178 10.31 -13.27 -10.49
N SER A 179 9.04 -12.90 -10.58
CA SER A 179 8.42 -11.67 -10.06
C SER A 179 7.96 -11.81 -8.61
N ARG A 180 8.74 -12.52 -7.77
CA ARG A 180 8.33 -12.74 -6.38
C ARG A 180 8.78 -11.60 -5.46
N PRO A 181 7.99 -11.25 -4.44
CA PRO A 181 8.21 -10.08 -3.58
C PRO A 181 9.56 -10.03 -2.86
N GLY A 182 10.20 -11.18 -2.60
CA GLY A 182 11.50 -11.22 -1.93
C GLY A 182 12.72 -11.19 -2.85
N ILE A 183 12.51 -11.05 -4.15
CA ILE A 183 13.56 -10.95 -5.17
C ILE A 183 13.81 -9.47 -5.47
N ASP A 184 14.94 -9.19 -6.13
CA ASP A 184 15.40 -7.88 -6.58
C ASP A 184 15.58 -8.07 -8.10
N ALA A 185 14.54 -7.75 -8.86
CA ALA A 185 14.45 -8.12 -10.28
C ALA A 185 15.38 -7.23 -11.14
N ASP A 186 15.34 -5.91 -10.91
CA ASP A 186 16.09 -4.86 -11.63
C ASP A 186 17.55 -4.68 -11.18
N ARG A 187 17.90 -5.32 -10.07
CA ARG A 187 19.23 -5.34 -9.47
C ARG A 187 19.65 -3.96 -8.96
N ASP A 188 18.71 -3.13 -8.54
CA ASP A 188 19.00 -1.87 -7.88
C ASP A 188 19.41 -2.06 -6.40
N GLY A 189 19.15 -3.25 -5.85
CA GLY A 189 19.45 -3.68 -4.49
C GLY A 189 18.27 -3.75 -3.52
N LEU A 190 17.07 -3.36 -3.91
CA LEU A 190 15.87 -3.46 -3.11
C LEU A 190 15.08 -4.72 -3.52
N PRO A 191 14.45 -5.43 -2.57
CA PRO A 191 13.49 -6.45 -2.94
C PRO A 191 12.17 -5.83 -3.42
N ASN A 192 11.50 -6.45 -4.39
CA ASN A 192 10.24 -5.97 -4.97
C ASN A 192 9.19 -5.58 -3.89
N ALA A 193 9.11 -6.28 -2.75
CA ALA A 193 8.20 -5.92 -1.64
C ALA A 193 8.43 -4.54 -1.00
N PHE A 194 9.58 -3.91 -1.27
CA PHE A 194 9.97 -2.58 -0.79
C PHE A 194 10.42 -1.65 -1.92
N ASP A 195 10.36 -2.14 -3.15
CA ASP A 195 10.69 -1.40 -4.36
C ASP A 195 9.40 -0.78 -4.90
N VAL A 196 9.47 0.44 -5.41
CA VAL A 196 8.32 1.11 -6.03
C VAL A 196 8.42 1.12 -7.55
N ASP A 197 9.51 0.61 -8.12
CA ASP A 197 9.80 0.49 -9.56
C ASP A 197 10.57 -0.83 -9.78
N ASP A 198 9.89 -1.96 -9.57
CA ASP A 198 10.53 -3.27 -9.41
C ASP A 198 11.17 -3.83 -10.68
N ASP A 199 10.91 -3.21 -11.83
CA ASP A 199 11.54 -3.51 -13.12
C ASP A 199 12.49 -2.40 -13.65
N GLY A 200 12.57 -1.27 -12.95
CA GLY A 200 13.52 -0.19 -13.19
C GLY A 200 13.26 0.59 -14.48
N ASP A 201 12.00 0.72 -14.88
CA ASP A 201 11.56 1.47 -16.06
C ASP A 201 11.10 2.91 -15.76
N LEU A 202 11.15 3.31 -14.49
CA LEU A 202 10.68 4.60 -13.95
C LEU A 202 9.17 4.78 -13.93
N SER A 203 8.40 3.72 -14.18
CA SER A 203 6.97 3.66 -13.89
C SER A 203 6.80 3.09 -12.49
N LEU A 204 6.01 3.75 -11.64
CA LEU A 204 5.72 3.17 -10.34
C LEU A 204 4.90 1.89 -10.49
N ASP A 205 5.16 0.89 -9.66
CA ASP A 205 4.50 -0.42 -9.67
C ASP A 205 2.97 -0.29 -9.78
N GLY A 206 2.36 0.63 -9.02
CA GLY A 206 0.91 0.86 -9.07
C GLY A 206 0.39 1.31 -10.44
N VAL A 207 1.18 1.97 -11.28
CA VAL A 207 0.78 2.38 -12.64
C VAL A 207 1.45 1.55 -13.74
N ASP A 208 2.33 0.62 -13.37
CA ASP A 208 2.99 -0.32 -14.25
C ASP A 208 2.24 -1.66 -14.33
N THR A 209 2.25 -2.25 -15.52
CA THR A 209 1.66 -3.57 -15.80
C THR A 209 2.57 -4.75 -15.43
N ASN A 210 3.82 -4.51 -15.05
CA ASN A 210 4.83 -5.53 -14.84
C ASN A 210 5.35 -5.62 -13.39
N THR A 211 4.48 -5.49 -12.40
CA THR A 211 4.88 -5.63 -10.99
C THR A 211 4.96 -7.09 -10.50
N PHE A 212 5.54 -7.27 -9.32
CA PHE A 212 5.57 -8.52 -8.59
C PHE A 212 4.19 -9.05 -8.20
N SER A 213 4.13 -10.33 -7.86
CA SER A 213 2.92 -10.92 -7.31
C SER A 213 3.21 -12.01 -6.29
N PHE A 214 2.24 -12.18 -5.40
CA PHE A 214 2.23 -13.30 -4.47
C PHE A 214 1.44 -14.47 -5.04
N ASN A 215 1.96 -15.68 -4.89
CA ASN A 215 1.33 -16.87 -5.47
C ASN A 215 0.15 -17.41 -4.65
N ASP A 216 0.18 -17.28 -3.31
CA ASP A 216 -0.70 -18.04 -2.43
C ASP A 216 -1.55 -17.19 -1.47
N LEU A 217 -1.11 -15.96 -1.19
CA LEU A 217 -1.80 -14.93 -0.42
C LEU A 217 -1.49 -13.58 -1.07
N SER A 218 -2.49 -12.76 -1.40
CA SER A 218 -2.26 -11.41 -1.94
C SER A 218 -2.53 -10.36 -0.85
N PRO A 219 -1.52 -9.98 -0.04
CA PRO A 219 -1.61 -8.80 0.81
C PRO A 219 -1.54 -7.54 -0.03
N ASP A 220 -2.27 -6.51 0.38
CA ASP A 220 -2.29 -5.23 -0.31
C ASP A 220 -2.60 -4.09 0.67
N VAL A 221 -2.12 -2.89 0.34
CA VAL A 221 -2.42 -1.63 1.01
C VAL A 221 -2.58 -0.53 -0.01
N PHE A 222 -3.74 0.12 0.00
CA PHE A 222 -4.01 1.22 -0.92
C PHE A 222 -4.70 2.39 -0.24
N SER A 223 -4.63 3.53 -0.91
CA SER A 223 -5.22 4.79 -0.45
C SER A 223 -6.51 5.12 -1.20
N ASP A 224 -7.46 5.71 -0.49
CA ASP A 224 -8.66 6.29 -1.09
C ASP A 224 -8.79 7.74 -0.63
N LEU A 225 -8.91 8.66 -1.60
CA LEU A 225 -9.15 10.08 -1.36
C LEU A 225 -10.33 10.58 -2.18
N SER A 226 -11.51 10.50 -1.59
CA SER A 226 -12.77 10.93 -2.19
C SER A 226 -13.33 12.20 -1.55
N VAL A 227 -13.73 13.18 -2.37
CA VAL A 227 -14.22 14.48 -1.90
C VAL A 227 -15.34 15.07 -2.77
N GLU A 228 -16.16 15.91 -2.16
CA GLU A 228 -17.08 16.80 -2.90
C GLU A 228 -16.30 17.92 -3.60
N LEU A 229 -16.90 18.53 -4.64
CA LEU A 229 -16.27 19.63 -5.39
C LEU A 229 -15.78 20.78 -4.49
N TYR A 230 -16.49 21.09 -3.41
CA TYR A 230 -16.15 22.17 -2.46
C TYR A 230 -15.04 21.81 -1.46
N GLU A 231 -14.63 20.54 -1.41
CA GLU A 231 -13.51 20.06 -0.59
C GLU A 231 -12.30 19.69 -1.46
N THR A 232 -12.41 19.85 -2.78
CA THR A 232 -11.36 19.52 -3.74
C THR A 232 -10.14 20.39 -3.55
N LEU A 233 -8.99 19.74 -3.58
CA LEU A 233 -7.69 20.36 -3.57
C LEU A 233 -6.88 19.80 -4.73
N ASN A 234 -6.23 20.64 -5.52
CA ASN A 234 -5.30 20.23 -6.58
C ASN A 234 -4.25 21.32 -6.80
N LEU A 235 -2.97 20.94 -6.81
CA LEU A 235 -1.86 21.91 -6.91
C LEU A 235 -1.89 22.70 -8.23
N ASN A 236 -2.45 22.11 -9.29
CA ASN A 236 -2.55 22.74 -10.60
C ASN A 236 -3.59 23.88 -10.65
N ALA A 237 -4.50 23.94 -9.68
CA ALA A 237 -5.42 25.08 -9.52
C ALA A 237 -4.70 26.33 -8.96
N GLY A 238 -3.53 26.16 -8.34
CA GLY A 238 -2.77 27.21 -7.66
C GLY A 238 -3.36 27.57 -6.29
N GLY A 239 -2.58 28.28 -5.48
CA GLY A 239 -3.03 28.79 -4.17
C GLY A 239 -3.20 27.73 -3.07
N VAL A 240 -2.81 26.49 -3.31
CA VAL A 240 -2.82 25.39 -2.33
C VAL A 240 -1.57 25.47 -1.45
N SER A 241 -1.76 25.43 -0.13
CA SER A 241 -0.68 25.35 0.85
C SER A 241 -0.52 23.94 1.43
N ASP A 242 0.65 23.64 2.00
CA ASP A 242 0.89 22.36 2.69
C ASP A 242 -0.10 22.14 3.84
N SER A 243 -0.55 23.22 4.52
CA SER A 243 -1.57 23.12 5.57
C SER A 243 -2.96 22.76 5.04
N ASP A 244 -3.29 23.13 3.80
CA ASP A 244 -4.55 22.71 3.18
C ASP A 244 -4.49 21.22 2.84
N ILE A 245 -3.34 20.76 2.31
CA ILE A 245 -3.06 19.34 2.06
C ILE A 245 -3.16 18.54 3.37
N ASP A 246 -2.47 18.98 4.42
CA ASP A 246 -2.50 18.30 5.72
C ASP A 246 -3.92 18.21 6.29
N SER A 247 -4.74 19.26 6.13
CA SER A 247 -6.14 19.26 6.57
C SER A 247 -6.98 18.26 5.77
N LEU A 248 -6.77 18.18 4.46
CA LEU A 248 -7.44 17.21 3.59
C LEU A 248 -7.04 15.77 3.98
N ILE A 249 -5.74 15.49 4.08
CA ILE A 249 -5.21 14.18 4.46
C ILE A 249 -5.75 13.74 5.82
N GLN A 250 -5.71 14.63 6.82
CA GLN A 250 -6.18 14.30 8.16
C GLN A 250 -7.68 13.96 8.22
N SER A 251 -8.48 14.53 7.31
CA SER A 251 -9.95 14.43 7.34
C SER A 251 -10.55 13.44 6.34
N ARG A 252 -9.85 13.16 5.23
CA ARG A 252 -10.41 12.42 4.08
C ARG A 252 -9.56 11.23 3.62
N LEU A 253 -8.24 11.21 3.85
CA LEU A 253 -7.41 10.08 3.41
C LEU A 253 -7.83 8.81 4.14
N SER A 254 -8.26 7.80 3.39
CA SER A 254 -8.47 6.46 3.88
C SER A 254 -7.31 5.56 3.43
N LEU A 255 -6.87 4.65 4.29
CA LEU A 255 -6.02 3.52 3.90
C LEU A 255 -6.81 2.24 4.10
N VAL A 256 -6.75 1.34 3.13
CA VAL A 256 -7.37 0.03 3.20
C VAL A 256 -6.26 -1.01 3.22
N PHE A 257 -6.30 -1.89 4.21
CA PHE A 257 -5.42 -3.04 4.31
C PHE A 257 -6.21 -4.29 4.00
N LEU A 258 -5.71 -5.14 3.12
CA LEU A 258 -6.36 -6.40 2.82
C LEU A 258 -5.38 -7.56 2.63
N VAL A 259 -5.90 -8.77 2.80
CA VAL A 259 -5.24 -10.01 2.41
C VAL A 259 -6.27 -10.91 1.74
N VAL A 260 -6.04 -11.24 0.48
CA VAL A 260 -6.83 -12.25 -0.26
C VAL A 260 -6.15 -13.61 -0.17
N PRO A 261 -6.74 -14.61 0.50
CA PRO A 261 -6.22 -15.97 0.47
C PRO A 261 -6.51 -16.63 -0.88
N ASN A 262 -5.46 -16.97 -1.65
CA ASN A 262 -5.63 -17.59 -2.97
C ASN A 262 -5.69 -19.12 -2.88
N THR A 263 -4.68 -19.72 -2.24
CA THR A 263 -4.54 -21.19 -2.18
C THR A 263 -4.29 -21.72 -0.78
N VAL A 264 -4.16 -20.84 0.22
CA VAL A 264 -3.82 -21.21 1.59
C VAL A 264 -4.97 -20.82 2.53
N PRO A 265 -5.47 -21.75 3.36
CA PRO A 265 -6.43 -21.41 4.41
C PRO A 265 -5.84 -20.43 5.42
N VAL A 266 -6.59 -19.37 5.72
CA VAL A 266 -6.24 -18.32 6.68
C VAL A 266 -7.31 -18.27 7.76
N SER A 267 -6.90 -18.28 9.02
CA SER A 267 -7.81 -18.21 10.17
C SER A 267 -7.84 -16.83 10.84
N ALA A 268 -6.77 -16.06 10.74
CA ALA A 268 -6.67 -14.71 11.27
C ALA A 268 -5.60 -13.92 10.51
N VAL A 269 -5.77 -12.60 10.46
CA VAL A 269 -4.80 -11.66 9.93
C VAL A 269 -4.70 -10.48 10.89
N ASP A 270 -3.50 -10.20 11.36
CA ASP A 270 -3.22 -9.06 12.24
C ASP A 270 -2.24 -8.09 11.55
N LEU A 271 -2.26 -6.82 11.95
CA LEU A 271 -1.43 -5.77 11.36
C LEU A 271 -0.32 -5.31 12.31
N ASP A 272 0.94 -5.61 12.00
CA ASP A 272 2.08 -5.02 12.71
C ASP A 272 2.56 -3.75 11.99
N CYS A 273 2.17 -2.61 12.57
CA CYS A 273 2.50 -1.25 12.14
C CYS A 273 3.81 -0.71 12.72
N SER A 274 4.57 -1.50 13.47
CA SER A 274 5.69 -0.99 14.29
C SER A 274 5.24 0.26 15.10
N ASN A 275 5.98 1.36 15.07
CA ASN A 275 5.62 2.63 15.71
C ASN A 275 5.19 3.72 14.71
N LEU A 276 4.53 3.37 13.60
CA LEU A 276 3.92 4.37 12.72
C LEU A 276 2.95 5.26 13.54
N PRO A 277 3.01 6.59 13.43
CA PRO A 277 2.22 7.50 14.29
C PRO A 277 0.72 7.24 14.25
N TYR A 278 0.20 6.78 13.11
CA TYR A 278 -1.23 6.53 12.93
C TYR A 278 -1.68 5.13 13.38
N CYS A 279 -0.92 4.06 13.17
CA CYS A 279 -1.43 2.70 13.41
C CYS A 279 -0.69 1.89 14.48
N ASN A 280 0.27 2.48 15.20
CA ASN A 280 0.92 1.80 16.32
C ASN A 280 -0.06 1.51 17.49
N THR A 281 0.22 0.44 18.21
CA THR A 281 -0.69 -0.08 19.26
C THR A 281 -0.68 0.71 20.56
N ALA A 282 0.29 1.61 20.76
CA ALA A 282 0.38 2.41 21.99
C ALA A 282 -0.38 3.74 21.88
N THR A 283 -0.20 4.45 20.76
CA THR A 283 -0.58 5.87 20.58
C THR A 283 -1.19 6.17 19.21
N GLY A 284 -1.42 5.15 18.38
CA GLY A 284 -1.95 5.31 17.02
C GLY A 284 -3.23 6.14 16.98
N SER A 285 -3.26 7.13 16.07
CA SER A 285 -4.40 8.01 15.83
C SER A 285 -5.47 7.45 14.88
N ALA A 286 -5.17 6.36 14.17
CA ALA A 286 -6.03 5.80 13.16
C ALA A 286 -7.37 5.37 13.75
N VAL A 287 -8.45 5.77 13.08
CA VAL A 287 -9.80 5.30 13.39
C VAL A 287 -10.28 4.39 12.28
N ILE A 288 -11.06 3.39 12.64
CA ILE A 288 -11.63 2.45 11.67
C ILE A 288 -12.68 3.17 10.82
N ASN A 289 -12.47 3.12 9.50
CA ASN A 289 -13.36 3.63 8.46
C ASN A 289 -14.14 2.47 7.81
N GLY A 290 -15.27 2.76 7.16
CA GLY A 290 -16.01 1.80 6.31
C GLY A 290 -16.09 2.28 4.86
N PRO A 291 -16.62 1.48 3.90
CA PRO A 291 -17.25 0.15 3.98
C PRO A 291 -16.31 -0.98 3.44
N GLU A 292 -16.46 -2.29 3.66
CA GLU A 292 -17.54 -3.20 3.23
C GLU A 292 -17.57 -4.51 4.05
N GLN A 293 -18.78 -4.96 4.39
CA GLN A 293 -19.13 -6.37 4.65
C GLN A 293 -18.46 -7.12 5.82
N GLY A 294 -18.67 -6.65 7.05
CA GLY A 294 -18.50 -7.48 8.25
C GLY A 294 -19.45 -7.06 9.36
N SER A 295 -20.29 -7.97 9.87
CA SER A 295 -20.98 -7.72 11.14
C SER A 295 -19.94 -7.67 12.26
N GLY A 296 -19.89 -6.58 13.03
CA GLY A 296 -19.01 -6.47 14.20
C GLY A 296 -17.78 -5.57 14.05
N VAL A 297 -17.64 -4.83 12.94
CA VAL A 297 -16.58 -3.81 12.81
C VAL A 297 -16.93 -2.57 13.65
N PRO A 298 -16.07 -2.13 14.59
CA PRO A 298 -16.35 -0.98 15.45
C PRO A 298 -16.01 0.34 14.76
N PHE A 299 -16.84 0.76 13.79
CA PHE A 299 -16.63 2.00 13.05
C PHE A 299 -16.42 3.22 13.95
N GLY A 300 -15.42 4.04 13.61
CA GLY A 300 -15.05 5.23 14.36
C GLY A 300 -14.26 4.96 15.65
N SER A 301 -14.05 3.70 16.05
CA SER A 301 -13.13 3.39 17.15
C SER A 301 -11.68 3.46 16.68
N LEU A 302 -10.75 3.59 17.64
CA LEU A 302 -9.33 3.56 17.35
C LEU A 302 -8.91 2.15 16.92
N LEU A 303 -8.11 2.06 15.85
CA LEU A 303 -7.59 0.79 15.33
C LEU A 303 -6.79 0.03 16.40
N LYS A 304 -5.97 0.74 17.18
CA LYS A 304 -5.13 0.16 18.24
C LYS A 304 -5.90 -0.60 19.33
N ASP A 305 -7.21 -0.33 19.46
CA ASP A 305 -8.07 -0.97 20.46
C ASP A 305 -8.83 -2.18 19.87
N PHE A 306 -8.68 -2.45 18.56
CA PHE A 306 -9.35 -3.53 17.84
C PHE A 306 -8.46 -4.78 17.76
N ASP A 307 -8.28 -5.43 18.90
CA ASP A 307 -7.51 -6.68 19.07
C ASP A 307 -8.40 -7.69 19.82
N ASN A 308 -9.26 -8.40 19.08
CA ASN A 308 -10.23 -9.35 19.65
C ASN A 308 -9.56 -10.66 20.07
N ASN A 309 -8.43 -11.00 19.46
CA ASN A 309 -7.72 -12.24 19.71
C ASN A 309 -6.68 -12.11 20.86
N GLY A 310 -6.36 -10.89 21.26
CA GLY A 310 -5.49 -10.54 22.38
C GLY A 310 -4.00 -10.78 22.11
N ASP A 311 -3.57 -10.81 20.85
CA ASP A 311 -2.18 -11.05 20.47
C ASP A 311 -1.31 -9.77 20.47
N GLY A 312 -1.93 -8.61 20.73
CA GLY A 312 -1.29 -7.31 20.82
C GLY A 312 -1.19 -6.57 19.49
N PHE A 313 -1.85 -7.03 18.42
CA PHE A 313 -1.91 -6.38 17.12
C PHE A 313 -3.36 -6.15 16.67
N PRO A 314 -3.65 -5.08 15.90
CA PRO A 314 -4.99 -4.88 15.37
C PRO A 314 -5.41 -5.97 14.39
N ASP A 315 -6.65 -6.44 14.49
CA ASP A 315 -7.23 -7.47 13.62
C ASP A 315 -7.68 -6.88 12.27
N LEU A 316 -7.55 -7.66 11.20
CA LEU A 316 -8.35 -7.51 9.99
C LEU A 316 -9.60 -8.39 10.05
N VAL A 317 -10.69 -7.93 9.43
CA VAL A 317 -12.01 -8.58 9.53
C VAL A 317 -12.23 -9.51 8.33
N PRO A 318 -12.70 -10.76 8.55
CA PRO A 318 -13.02 -11.66 7.44
C PRO A 318 -14.27 -11.19 6.69
N VAL A 319 -14.15 -11.07 5.38
CA VAL A 319 -15.23 -10.82 4.43
C VAL A 319 -15.46 -12.10 3.62
N THR A 320 -16.73 -12.51 3.46
CA THR A 320 -17.06 -13.82 2.86
C THR A 320 -17.30 -13.78 1.35
N ASN A 321 -17.52 -12.60 0.75
CA ASN A 321 -17.77 -12.47 -0.67
C ASN A 321 -17.26 -11.11 -1.25
N PRO A 322 -16.13 -11.10 -1.97
CA PRO A 322 -15.15 -12.20 -2.08
C PRO A 322 -14.47 -12.52 -0.74
N SER A 323 -13.95 -13.74 -0.62
CA SER A 323 -13.23 -14.23 0.57
C SER A 323 -11.92 -13.47 0.75
N ARG A 324 -11.83 -12.61 1.76
CA ARG A 324 -10.63 -11.84 2.11
C ARG A 324 -10.65 -11.43 3.57
N PHE A 325 -9.54 -10.88 4.05
CA PHE A 325 -9.46 -10.16 5.32
C PHE A 325 -9.23 -8.70 5.00
N GLU A 326 -9.94 -7.77 5.63
CA GLU A 326 -9.85 -6.35 5.30
C GLU A 326 -10.08 -5.46 6.53
N ILE A 327 -9.43 -4.29 6.56
CA ILE A 327 -9.81 -3.17 7.41
C ILE A 327 -9.48 -1.83 6.73
N GLY A 328 -10.46 -0.92 6.71
CA GLY A 328 -10.26 0.48 6.30
C GLY A 328 -10.00 1.37 7.50
N ILE A 329 -9.13 2.37 7.36
CA ILE A 329 -8.84 3.36 8.40
C ILE A 329 -8.76 4.78 7.85
N PHE A 330 -9.11 5.77 8.67
CA PHE A 330 -8.60 7.13 8.53
C PHE A 330 -7.36 7.28 9.40
N PRO A 331 -6.16 7.50 8.85
CA PRO A 331 -4.93 7.65 9.64
C PRO A 331 -4.97 8.83 10.63
N ARG A 332 -5.70 9.90 10.30
CA ARG A 332 -5.82 11.15 11.09
C ARG A 332 -4.49 11.86 11.36
N VAL A 333 -3.60 11.84 10.39
CA VAL A 333 -2.27 12.46 10.48
C VAL A 333 -2.03 13.48 9.38
N THR A 334 -0.87 14.13 9.43
CA THR A 334 -0.40 15.08 8.41
C THR A 334 0.54 14.39 7.42
N THR A 335 0.91 15.07 6.33
CA THR A 335 1.93 14.60 5.39
C THR A 335 3.33 14.43 6.00
N SER A 336 3.57 14.90 7.23
CA SER A 336 4.83 14.67 7.94
C SER A 336 4.90 13.33 8.68
N ASP A 337 3.77 12.65 8.83
CA ASP A 337 3.62 11.41 9.62
C ASP A 337 3.37 10.16 8.77
N ILE A 338 3.06 10.34 7.49
CA ILE A 338 2.82 9.27 6.50
C ILE A 338 3.67 9.53 5.25
N ALA A 339 4.31 8.49 4.73
CA ALA A 339 5.17 8.60 3.56
C ALA A 339 5.18 7.31 2.72
N SER A 340 5.55 7.46 1.44
CA SER A 340 6.01 6.33 0.63
C SER A 340 7.12 5.56 1.37
N GLY A 341 7.04 4.23 1.37
CA GLY A 341 7.97 3.35 2.08
C GLY A 341 7.60 3.08 3.55
N ASP A 342 6.52 3.67 4.07
CA ASP A 342 5.94 3.21 5.33
C ASP A 342 5.55 1.74 5.20
N THR A 343 6.04 0.92 6.11
CA THR A 343 5.99 -0.53 6.00
C THR A 343 5.10 -1.13 7.06
N TYR A 344 4.29 -2.08 6.61
CA TYR A 344 3.39 -2.88 7.43
C TYR A 344 3.79 -4.33 7.35
N ILE A 345 3.58 -5.09 8.42
CA ILE A 345 3.80 -6.53 8.42
C ILE A 345 2.48 -7.22 8.68
N PHE A 346 1.91 -7.82 7.65
CA PHE A 346 0.75 -8.71 7.80
C PHE A 346 1.16 -9.98 8.53
N ARG A 347 0.48 -10.25 9.64
CA ARG A 347 0.64 -11.44 10.47
C ARG A 347 -0.48 -12.40 10.12
N VAL A 348 -0.21 -13.32 9.21
CA VAL A 348 -1.21 -14.24 8.67
C VAL A 348 -1.11 -15.58 9.38
N THR A 349 -2.14 -15.93 10.14
CA THR A 349 -2.24 -17.24 10.79
C THR A 349 -2.82 -18.26 9.82
N THR A 350 -2.05 -19.31 9.54
CA THR A 350 -2.42 -20.43 8.67
C THR A 350 -2.36 -21.75 9.44
N ASP A 351 -2.87 -22.83 8.85
CA ASP A 351 -2.77 -24.19 9.41
C ASP A 351 -1.32 -24.64 9.68
N THR A 352 -0.36 -24.06 8.96
CA THR A 352 1.07 -24.39 9.10
C THR A 352 1.81 -23.48 10.09
N GLY A 353 1.12 -22.48 10.64
CA GLY A 353 1.65 -21.50 11.58
C GLY A 353 1.58 -20.06 11.04
N LEU A 354 2.17 -19.15 11.81
CA LEU A 354 2.23 -17.72 11.52
C LEU A 354 3.19 -17.41 10.36
N ARG A 355 2.71 -16.66 9.38
CA ARG A 355 3.51 -16.02 8.32
C ARG A 355 3.53 -14.52 8.56
N GLN A 356 4.71 -13.92 8.43
CA GLN A 356 4.87 -12.47 8.48
C GLN A 356 5.22 -12.00 7.07
N ILE A 357 4.41 -11.10 6.52
CA ILE A 357 4.55 -10.62 5.13
C ILE A 357 4.64 -9.10 5.16
N PRO A 358 5.85 -8.53 5.01
CA PRO A 358 6.01 -7.09 4.92
C PRO A 358 5.56 -6.58 3.54
N ILE A 359 4.93 -5.41 3.53
CA ILE A 359 4.64 -4.60 2.34
C ILE A 359 4.91 -3.14 2.66
N ALA A 360 5.34 -2.36 1.67
CA ALA A 360 5.47 -0.90 1.80
C ALA A 360 4.28 -0.20 1.13
N LEU A 361 3.87 0.95 1.66
CA LEU A 361 3.01 1.90 0.97
C LEU A 361 3.81 2.48 -0.20
N PRO A 362 3.46 2.21 -1.48
CA PRO A 362 4.23 2.74 -2.60
C PRO A 362 4.09 4.26 -2.68
N TYR A 363 2.86 4.77 -2.58
CA TYR A 363 2.52 6.17 -2.47
C TYR A 363 1.07 6.34 -1.98
N TYR A 364 0.64 7.59 -1.82
CA TYR A 364 -0.76 7.94 -1.60
C TYR A 364 -1.06 9.30 -2.27
N PHE A 365 -2.32 9.54 -2.62
CA PHE A 365 -2.73 10.83 -3.15
C PHE A 365 -2.79 11.90 -2.06
N VAL A 366 -2.21 13.08 -2.34
CA VAL A 366 -2.29 14.27 -1.48
C VAL A 366 -3.29 15.31 -1.96
N THR A 367 -3.74 15.15 -3.20
CA THR A 367 -4.75 15.98 -3.84
C THR A 367 -5.66 15.09 -4.65
N THR A 368 -6.83 15.61 -5.02
CA THR A 368 -7.76 14.86 -5.84
C THR A 368 -7.60 15.18 -7.32
N VAL A 369 -8.11 14.30 -8.17
CA VAL A 369 -8.48 14.71 -9.54
C VAL A 369 -9.43 15.91 -9.43
N ALA A 370 -9.31 16.88 -10.34
CA ALA A 370 -10.07 18.13 -10.21
C ALA A 370 -10.53 18.66 -11.57
N LEU A 371 -11.83 18.87 -11.71
CA LEU A 371 -12.45 19.52 -12.87
C LEU A 371 -11.96 20.96 -12.98
N GLN A 372 -11.14 21.23 -13.99
CA GLN A 372 -10.72 22.60 -14.33
C GLN A 372 -11.83 23.36 -15.03
N SER A 373 -12.47 22.74 -16.02
CA SER A 373 -13.50 23.39 -16.82
C SER A 373 -14.47 22.39 -17.43
N TYR A 374 -15.65 22.88 -17.79
CA TYR A 374 -16.67 22.10 -18.48
C TYR A 374 -17.31 22.92 -19.60
N ASP A 375 -17.74 22.28 -20.68
CA ASP A 375 -18.62 22.88 -21.68
C ASP A 375 -20.00 22.24 -21.58
N SER A 376 -20.97 23.02 -21.10
CA SER A 376 -22.37 22.59 -20.93
C SER A 376 -23.21 22.69 -22.22
N GLY A 377 -22.58 22.93 -23.37
CA GLY A 377 -23.24 23.21 -24.66
C GLY A 377 -23.32 24.70 -25.00
N SER A 378 -22.81 25.57 -24.12
CA SER A 378 -22.84 27.04 -24.24
C SER A 378 -21.45 27.67 -24.28
N GLY A 379 -20.40 26.85 -24.44
CA GLY A 379 -19.01 27.24 -24.36
C GLY A 379 -18.37 26.86 -23.02
N SER A 380 -17.05 26.74 -23.02
CA SER A 380 -16.26 26.36 -21.84
C SER A 380 -16.42 27.35 -20.68
N GLN A 381 -16.66 26.81 -19.49
CA GLN A 381 -16.75 27.50 -18.20
C GLN A 381 -15.71 26.91 -17.25
N THR A 382 -14.99 27.77 -16.55
CA THR A 382 -13.93 27.36 -15.59
C THR A 382 -14.50 27.21 -14.19
N ILE A 383 -14.03 26.19 -13.46
CA ILE A 383 -14.26 26.04 -12.03
C ILE A 383 -13.23 26.86 -11.26
N THR A 384 -13.68 27.62 -10.27
CA THR A 384 -12.78 28.38 -9.39
C THR A 384 -12.56 27.59 -8.11
N TYR A 385 -11.29 27.47 -7.71
CA TYR A 385 -10.88 26.87 -6.44
C TYR A 385 -10.20 27.91 -5.51
N PRO A 386 -10.34 27.79 -4.19
CA PRO A 386 -11.27 26.90 -3.49
C PRO A 386 -12.73 27.30 -3.78
N SER A 387 -13.61 26.31 -3.85
CA SER A 387 -15.06 26.51 -4.01
C SER A 387 -15.79 26.33 -2.68
N THR A 388 -17.06 26.72 -2.65
CA THR A 388 -17.93 26.70 -1.48
C THR A 388 -19.19 25.88 -1.76
N ASN A 389 -19.85 25.36 -0.72
CA ASN A 389 -21.06 24.52 -0.85
C ASN A 389 -22.33 25.31 -1.27
N GLY A 390 -22.28 25.83 -2.49
CA GLY A 390 -23.24 26.71 -3.13
C GLY A 390 -22.74 27.23 -4.48
N ASP A 391 -21.46 26.99 -4.82
CA ASP A 391 -20.91 27.24 -6.14
C ASP A 391 -21.36 26.18 -7.16
N PRO A 392 -21.35 26.50 -8.47
CA PRO A 392 -21.75 25.56 -9.51
C PRO A 392 -21.00 24.22 -9.44
N GLY A 393 -21.74 23.13 -9.42
CA GLY A 393 -21.22 21.75 -9.43
C GLY A 393 -21.25 21.10 -8.05
N THR A 394 -21.73 21.81 -7.04
CA THR A 394 -21.92 21.31 -5.67
C THR A 394 -23.34 20.76 -5.46
N PRO A 395 -23.60 19.95 -4.40
CA PRO A 395 -24.94 19.43 -4.13
C PRO A 395 -26.03 20.50 -4.05
N ASN A 396 -25.67 21.70 -3.55
CA ASN A 396 -26.61 22.81 -3.37
C ASN A 396 -26.77 23.69 -4.62
N ALA A 397 -25.89 23.56 -5.61
CA ALA A 397 -25.97 24.27 -6.87
C ALA A 397 -25.45 23.40 -8.03
N PRO A 398 -26.21 22.36 -8.43
CA PRO A 398 -25.84 21.53 -9.57
C PRO A 398 -25.66 22.36 -10.86
N ILE A 399 -24.69 22.00 -11.68
CA ILE A 399 -24.49 22.63 -13.00
C ILE A 399 -25.64 22.23 -13.92
N MET A 400 -26.38 23.23 -14.43
CA MET A 400 -27.43 23.01 -15.42
C MET A 400 -26.81 22.77 -16.80
N LEU A 401 -26.98 21.58 -17.34
CA LEU A 401 -26.50 21.22 -18.67
C LEU A 401 -27.51 21.62 -19.74
N THR A 402 -27.04 22.25 -20.82
CA THR A 402 -27.84 22.54 -22.03
C THR A 402 -27.63 21.51 -23.14
N THR A 403 -26.67 20.60 -22.95
CA THR A 403 -26.36 19.46 -23.81
C THR A 403 -26.39 18.17 -23.00
N THR A 404 -26.62 17.04 -23.65
CA THR A 404 -26.44 15.71 -23.05
C THR A 404 -25.01 15.19 -23.23
N SER A 405 -24.15 15.94 -23.94
CA SER A 405 -22.77 15.56 -24.21
C SER A 405 -21.76 16.61 -23.75
N PRO A 406 -21.60 16.86 -22.43
CA PRO A 406 -20.65 17.84 -21.94
C PRO A 406 -19.20 17.42 -22.20
N THR A 407 -18.34 18.41 -22.42
CA THR A 407 -16.89 18.22 -22.44
C THR A 407 -16.34 18.58 -21.07
N LEU A 408 -15.53 17.70 -20.49
CA LEU A 408 -14.88 17.91 -19.20
C LEU A 408 -13.38 18.03 -19.42
N THR A 409 -12.75 18.99 -18.76
CA THR A 409 -11.29 19.15 -18.71
C THR A 409 -10.87 19.18 -17.25
N PHE A 410 -9.89 18.37 -16.88
CA PHE A 410 -9.49 18.15 -15.49
C PHE A 410 -7.98 18.04 -15.36
N TRP A 411 -7.48 18.25 -14.14
CA TRP A 411 -6.09 18.04 -13.76
C TRP A 411 -5.89 16.67 -13.14
N ARG A 412 -4.69 16.12 -13.33
CA ARG A 412 -4.20 14.93 -12.64
C ARG A 412 -4.14 15.20 -11.12
N PRO A 413 -4.32 14.20 -10.26
CA PRO A 413 -3.97 14.30 -8.86
C PRO A 413 -2.43 14.31 -8.67
N GLN A 414 -2.01 14.65 -7.47
CA GLN A 414 -0.61 14.65 -7.06
C GLN A 414 -0.35 13.70 -5.90
N ARG A 415 0.88 13.17 -5.86
CA ARG A 415 1.47 12.45 -4.72
C ARG A 415 2.70 13.18 -4.18
N PRO A 416 3.17 12.85 -2.96
CA PRO A 416 4.49 13.27 -2.52
C PRO A 416 5.59 12.75 -3.46
N ALA A 417 6.62 13.56 -3.67
CA ALA A 417 7.82 13.14 -4.38
C ALA A 417 8.58 12.07 -3.57
N ILE A 418 9.11 11.06 -4.25
CA ILE A 418 9.93 10.01 -3.64
C ILE A 418 11.29 10.60 -3.26
N PRO A 419 11.65 10.63 -1.96
CA PRO A 419 12.88 11.25 -1.51
C PRO A 419 14.11 10.65 -2.20
N GLY A 420 15.04 11.50 -2.62
CA GLY A 420 16.30 11.07 -3.24
C GLY A 420 16.20 10.59 -4.69
N ALA A 421 15.00 10.32 -5.20
CA ALA A 421 14.75 9.97 -6.59
C ALA A 421 14.25 11.18 -7.40
N GLU A 422 13.31 11.94 -6.83
CA GLU A 422 12.59 13.00 -7.52
C GLU A 422 12.91 14.39 -6.98
N GLN A 423 12.53 15.44 -7.73
CA GLN A 423 12.74 16.84 -7.36
C GLN A 423 11.41 17.52 -7.00
N GLY A 424 11.45 18.42 -6.02
CA GLY A 424 10.26 19.11 -5.52
C GLY A 424 9.55 18.32 -4.41
N SER A 425 8.40 18.82 -3.96
CA SER A 425 7.61 18.19 -2.88
C SER A 425 6.54 17.24 -3.42
N TYR A 426 6.01 17.53 -4.61
CA TYR A 426 4.84 16.86 -5.18
C TYR A 426 5.01 16.62 -6.68
N ILE A 427 4.37 15.57 -7.17
CA ILE A 427 4.46 15.09 -8.55
C ILE A 427 3.05 14.95 -9.13
N ASP A 428 2.81 15.49 -10.33
CA ASP A 428 1.63 15.17 -11.13
C ASP A 428 1.74 13.72 -11.60
N MET A 429 0.78 12.90 -11.18
CA MET A 429 0.82 11.46 -11.46
C MET A 429 0.33 11.13 -12.86
N GLY A 430 1.25 10.68 -13.70
CA GLY A 430 0.97 10.05 -14.99
C GLY A 430 0.66 8.56 -14.81
N GLY A 431 0.42 7.84 -15.92
CA GLY A 431 0.18 6.39 -15.91
C GLY A 431 -1.15 5.92 -15.27
N LEU A 432 -1.85 6.80 -14.55
CA LEU A 432 -3.12 6.52 -13.90
C LEU A 432 -4.21 6.11 -14.88
N GLN A 433 -5.16 5.35 -14.38
CA GLN A 433 -6.38 4.99 -15.07
C GLN A 433 -7.47 6.01 -14.72
N TYR A 434 -8.24 6.42 -15.73
CA TYR A 434 -9.30 7.42 -15.57
C TYR A 434 -10.64 6.86 -16.02
N GLY A 435 -11.68 7.23 -15.28
CA GLY A 435 -13.05 6.83 -15.56
C GLY A 435 -14.05 7.84 -15.04
N MET A 436 -15.32 7.44 -15.09
CA MET A 436 -16.36 8.15 -14.36
C MET A 436 -17.45 7.22 -13.87
N TYR A 437 -18.05 7.61 -12.75
CA TYR A 437 -19.31 7.06 -12.29
C TYR A 437 -20.42 8.08 -12.47
N LEU A 438 -21.61 7.57 -12.82
CA LEU A 438 -22.84 8.36 -12.77
C LEU A 438 -23.71 7.79 -11.66
N ALA A 439 -23.80 8.49 -10.53
CA ALA A 439 -24.81 8.16 -9.54
C ALA A 439 -26.12 8.89 -9.87
N VAL A 440 -27.21 8.14 -9.92
CA VAL A 440 -28.56 8.66 -10.06
C VAL A 440 -29.39 8.05 -8.95
N ASP A 441 -29.98 8.90 -8.10
CA ASP A 441 -30.67 8.47 -6.89
C ASP A 441 -29.73 7.62 -5.99
N THR A 442 -29.99 6.31 -5.85
CA THR A 442 -29.15 5.39 -5.06
C THR A 442 -28.29 4.45 -5.90
N ASP A 443 -28.42 4.52 -7.23
CA ASP A 443 -27.79 3.58 -8.13
C ASP A 443 -26.58 4.22 -8.83
N VAL A 444 -25.53 3.42 -9.02
CA VAL A 444 -24.30 3.83 -9.71
C VAL A 444 -24.25 3.17 -11.08
N TYR A 445 -24.06 3.97 -12.12
CA TYR A 445 -24.05 3.57 -13.52
C TYR A 445 -22.69 3.81 -14.16
N ARG A 446 -22.39 2.96 -15.14
CA ARG A 446 -21.13 2.98 -15.89
C ARG A 446 -21.38 3.31 -17.35
N CYS A 447 -20.54 4.18 -17.90
CA CYS A 447 -20.54 4.49 -19.32
C CYS A 447 -19.65 3.52 -20.09
N ALA A 448 -19.98 3.26 -21.35
CA ALA A 448 -19.18 2.39 -22.20
C ALA A 448 -18.21 3.25 -23.02
N PRO A 449 -17.11 2.68 -23.55
CA PRO A 449 -16.17 3.40 -24.40
C PRO A 449 -16.82 4.21 -25.54
N ALA A 450 -17.91 3.69 -26.12
CA ALA A 450 -18.66 4.35 -27.19
C ALA A 450 -19.40 5.64 -26.77
N ASP A 451 -19.54 5.92 -25.47
CA ASP A 451 -20.11 7.17 -24.98
C ASP A 451 -19.11 8.32 -24.96
N PHE A 452 -17.83 8.05 -25.21
CA PHE A 452 -16.76 9.03 -25.12
C PHE A 452 -16.27 9.47 -26.50
N SER A 453 -15.93 10.76 -26.60
CA SER A 453 -15.35 11.38 -27.79
C SER A 453 -14.42 12.53 -27.41
N ASN A 454 -13.72 13.12 -28.37
CA ASN A 454 -12.78 14.23 -28.15
C ASN A 454 -11.78 13.97 -27.00
N VAL A 455 -11.32 12.73 -26.90
CA VAL A 455 -10.42 12.27 -25.85
C VAL A 455 -9.03 12.86 -26.09
N SER A 456 -8.42 13.39 -25.03
CA SER A 456 -7.07 13.95 -25.06
C SER A 456 -6.06 12.94 -25.58
N SER A 457 -5.02 13.41 -26.27
CA SER A 457 -4.00 12.54 -26.86
C SER A 457 -3.19 11.72 -25.85
N GLU A 458 -3.17 12.17 -24.59
CA GLU A 458 -2.50 11.45 -23.50
C GLU A 458 -3.42 10.38 -22.86
N LEU A 459 -4.70 10.29 -23.24
CA LEU A 459 -5.61 9.25 -22.78
C LEU A 459 -5.83 8.19 -23.88
N ALA A 460 -5.56 6.93 -23.55
CA ALA A 460 -5.83 5.78 -24.41
C ALA A 460 -6.97 4.95 -23.83
N PHE A 461 -7.88 4.45 -24.67
CA PHE A 461 -8.88 3.47 -24.22
C PHE A 461 -8.18 2.18 -23.79
N ARG A 462 -8.57 1.65 -22.63
CA ARG A 462 -8.08 0.35 -22.16
C ARG A 462 -8.65 -0.79 -23.00
N THR A 463 -7.86 -1.84 -23.16
CA THR A 463 -8.30 -3.05 -23.87
C THR A 463 -8.80 -4.11 -22.86
N SER A 464 -9.81 -4.89 -23.24
CA SER A 464 -10.49 -5.85 -22.34
C SER A 464 -9.61 -6.98 -21.77
N SER A 465 -8.34 -7.08 -22.19
CA SER A 465 -7.37 -8.04 -21.63
C SER A 465 -6.68 -7.57 -20.35
N GLU A 466 -6.86 -6.30 -19.97
CA GLU A 466 -6.32 -5.70 -18.73
C GLU A 466 -7.30 -5.79 -17.54
N ASP A 467 -8.41 -6.51 -17.72
CA ASP A 467 -9.61 -6.37 -16.91
C ASP A 467 -9.92 -7.64 -16.10
N THR A 468 -9.40 -7.71 -14.87
CA THR A 468 -9.92 -8.68 -13.89
C THR A 468 -10.19 -8.12 -12.48
N ASP A 469 -9.80 -6.90 -12.13
CA ASP A 469 -10.16 -6.33 -10.81
C ASP A 469 -10.14 -4.80 -10.67
N THR A 470 -9.57 -4.04 -11.61
CA THR A 470 -9.66 -2.56 -11.60
C THR A 470 -11.03 -2.15 -12.13
N ARG A 471 -12.03 -2.25 -11.27
CA ARG A 471 -13.41 -1.89 -11.55
C ARG A 471 -13.47 -0.44 -12.04
N ASP A 472 -13.69 -0.26 -13.34
CA ASP A 472 -14.46 0.87 -13.94
C ASP A 472 -13.71 2.05 -14.58
N ALA A 473 -12.38 2.01 -14.64
CA ALA A 473 -11.60 2.98 -15.42
C ALA A 473 -11.55 2.60 -16.91
N ILE A 474 -11.88 3.56 -17.78
CA ILE A 474 -12.04 3.37 -19.23
C ILE A 474 -10.78 3.79 -20.01
N PHE A 475 -10.04 4.74 -19.44
CA PHE A 475 -8.84 5.29 -20.03
C PHE A 475 -7.61 4.92 -19.21
N ARG A 476 -6.47 4.81 -19.89
CA ARG A 476 -5.14 4.85 -19.29
C ARG A 476 -4.46 6.13 -19.74
N ASP A 477 -3.89 6.86 -18.79
CA ASP A 477 -2.99 7.97 -19.07
C ASP A 477 -1.64 7.42 -19.55
N THR A 478 -1.18 7.97 -20.66
CA THR A 478 0.05 7.59 -21.34
C THR A 478 1.20 8.55 -21.07
N ALA A 479 0.92 9.66 -20.36
CA ALA A 479 1.96 10.54 -19.89
C ALA A 479 2.75 9.90 -18.73
N PRO A 480 4.08 10.14 -18.64
CA PRO A 480 4.83 9.85 -17.43
C PRO A 480 4.53 10.88 -16.34
N ASP A 481 5.04 10.63 -15.15
CA ASP A 481 5.07 11.59 -14.05
C ASP A 481 5.78 12.90 -14.43
N ARG A 482 5.24 14.02 -13.93
CA ARG A 482 5.73 15.38 -14.25
C ARG A 482 5.68 16.29 -13.04
N THR A 483 6.42 17.40 -13.09
CA THR A 483 6.23 18.48 -12.12
C THR A 483 4.82 19.09 -12.26
N PRO A 484 4.13 19.40 -11.14
CA PRO A 484 2.83 20.06 -11.18
C PRO A 484 2.81 21.31 -12.05
N ASN A 485 1.84 21.37 -12.97
CA ASN A 485 1.61 22.51 -13.84
C ASN A 485 0.13 22.65 -14.23
N SER A 486 -0.43 23.87 -14.09
CA SER A 486 -1.80 24.21 -14.51
C SER A 486 -2.16 23.88 -15.97
N ALA A 487 -1.18 23.73 -16.85
CA ALA A 487 -1.37 23.34 -18.26
C ALA A 487 -1.44 21.81 -18.47
N ASN A 488 -1.10 21.00 -17.47
CA ASN A 488 -1.14 19.54 -17.53
C ASN A 488 -2.58 19.05 -17.36
N THR A 489 -3.39 19.19 -18.39
CA THR A 489 -4.81 18.87 -18.37
C THR A 489 -5.14 17.65 -19.22
N LEU A 490 -6.13 16.90 -18.78
CA LEU A 490 -6.77 15.84 -19.54
C LEU A 490 -8.22 16.23 -19.83
N SER A 491 -8.80 15.69 -20.90
CA SER A 491 -10.14 16.05 -21.35
C SER A 491 -10.78 14.97 -22.19
N PHE A 492 -12.10 14.86 -22.08
CA PHE A 492 -12.96 14.08 -22.95
C PHE A 492 -14.36 14.70 -22.99
N THR A 493 -15.15 14.34 -24.00
CA THR A 493 -16.60 14.55 -24.06
C THR A 493 -17.32 13.25 -23.75
N VAL A 494 -18.36 13.29 -22.90
CA VAL A 494 -19.17 12.11 -22.55
C VAL A 494 -20.63 12.31 -22.92
N ASN A 495 -21.24 11.35 -23.62
CA ASN A 495 -22.67 11.32 -23.92
C ASN A 495 -23.46 10.68 -22.78
N LEU A 496 -23.89 11.52 -21.83
CA LEU A 496 -24.63 11.11 -20.64
C LEU A 496 -25.99 10.50 -20.99
N ALA A 497 -26.65 10.98 -22.05
CA ALA A 497 -27.94 10.42 -22.46
C ALA A 497 -27.81 8.98 -22.98
N SER A 498 -26.79 8.69 -23.81
CA SER A 498 -26.53 7.34 -24.29
C SER A 498 -26.08 6.40 -23.16
N CYS A 499 -25.25 6.90 -22.25
CA CYS A 499 -24.82 6.16 -21.07
C CYS A 499 -26.00 5.75 -20.17
N LEU A 500 -26.87 6.71 -19.81
CA LEU A 500 -28.06 6.42 -18.99
C LEU A 500 -29.06 5.52 -19.72
N ALA A 501 -29.32 5.77 -21.01
CA ALA A 501 -30.26 4.96 -21.79
C ALA A 501 -29.81 3.50 -21.90
N ARG A 502 -28.50 3.22 -22.02
CA ARG A 502 -27.97 1.85 -22.02
C ARG A 502 -28.23 1.14 -20.70
N ASN A 503 -28.23 1.89 -19.60
CA ASN A 503 -28.52 1.39 -18.27
C ASN A 503 -30.02 1.44 -17.90
N GLY A 504 -30.90 1.72 -18.87
CA GLY A 504 -32.36 1.74 -18.66
C GLY A 504 -32.89 2.98 -17.93
N VAL A 505 -32.08 4.04 -17.80
CA VAL A 505 -32.44 5.28 -17.10
C VAL A 505 -32.75 6.40 -18.10
N SER A 506 -33.84 7.13 -17.88
CA SER A 506 -34.17 8.32 -18.68
C SER A 506 -33.35 9.53 -18.24
N ALA A 507 -32.74 10.25 -19.19
CA ALA A 507 -31.86 11.38 -18.91
C ALA A 507 -32.60 12.68 -18.50
N GLY A 508 -33.83 12.89 -18.99
CA GLY A 508 -34.51 14.19 -18.93
C GLY A 508 -34.68 14.77 -17.52
N GLY A 509 -34.09 15.96 -17.29
CA GLY A 509 -34.29 16.76 -16.08
C GLY A 509 -33.75 16.18 -14.77
N LYS A 510 -32.97 15.09 -14.82
CA LYS A 510 -32.41 14.46 -13.63
C LYS A 510 -31.17 15.18 -13.14
N THR A 511 -31.04 15.29 -11.82
CA THR A 511 -29.77 15.59 -11.17
C THR A 511 -28.98 14.30 -10.99
N ILE A 512 -27.71 14.32 -11.36
CA ILE A 512 -26.78 13.22 -11.27
C ILE A 512 -25.53 13.68 -10.51
N ILE A 513 -24.86 12.74 -9.85
CA ILE A 513 -23.49 12.92 -9.39
C ILE A 513 -22.60 12.27 -10.43
N LEU A 514 -21.69 13.06 -11.01
CA LEU A 514 -20.63 12.59 -11.88
C LEU A 514 -19.35 12.56 -11.06
N ASP A 515 -18.81 11.37 -10.85
CA ASP A 515 -17.55 11.19 -10.17
C ASP A 515 -16.46 11.08 -11.22
N ILE A 516 -15.54 12.04 -11.25
CA ILE A 516 -14.30 11.84 -12.00
C ILE A 516 -13.41 10.97 -11.13
N LEU A 517 -12.99 9.83 -11.67
CA LEU A 517 -12.11 8.87 -11.00
C LEU A 517 -10.71 8.94 -11.61
N ALA A 518 -9.71 8.90 -10.74
CA ALA A 518 -8.35 8.50 -11.09
C ALA A 518 -7.91 7.37 -10.15
N ASN A 519 -7.47 6.25 -10.71
CA ASN A 519 -6.95 5.13 -9.94
C ASN A 519 -5.70 4.53 -10.56
N ASP A 520 -5.03 3.67 -9.82
CA ASP A 520 -3.94 2.85 -10.32
C ASP A 520 -4.36 1.36 -10.38
N GLN A 521 -3.41 0.47 -10.67
CA GLN A 521 -3.62 -0.98 -10.74
C GLN A 521 -3.74 -1.64 -9.36
N ASP A 522 -3.21 -0.99 -8.33
CA ASP A 522 -3.23 -1.43 -6.92
C ASP A 522 -4.39 -0.83 -6.13
N GLN A 523 -5.41 -0.29 -6.82
CA GLN A 523 -6.63 0.28 -6.21
C GLN A 523 -6.39 1.55 -5.38
N ASN A 524 -5.26 2.24 -5.53
CA ASN A 524 -5.16 3.61 -5.04
C ASN A 524 -6.14 4.47 -5.83
N ASN A 525 -7.09 5.11 -5.16
CA ASN A 525 -8.16 5.87 -5.79
C ASN A 525 -8.20 7.32 -5.33
N THR A 526 -8.59 8.20 -6.24
CA THR A 526 -9.09 9.51 -5.89
C THR A 526 -10.28 9.92 -6.76
N PHE A 527 -11.23 10.59 -6.11
CA PHE A 527 -12.49 11.00 -6.70
C PHE A 527 -12.78 12.47 -6.48
N GLN A 528 -13.47 13.06 -7.44
CA GLN A 528 -14.19 14.30 -7.25
C GLN A 528 -15.66 14.12 -7.62
N HIS A 529 -16.56 14.37 -6.67
CA HIS A 529 -18.00 14.38 -6.88
C HIS A 529 -18.47 15.73 -7.46
N ILE A 530 -19.16 15.69 -8.61
CA ILE A 530 -19.67 16.88 -9.29
C ILE A 530 -21.15 16.70 -9.60
N HIS A 531 -21.97 17.66 -9.24
CA HIS A 531 -23.43 17.59 -9.41
C HIS A 531 -23.85 18.30 -10.70
N PHE A 532 -24.54 17.57 -11.58
CA PHE A 532 -25.09 18.09 -12.83
C PHE A 532 -26.60 17.87 -12.89
N THR A 533 -27.34 18.78 -13.52
CA THR A 533 -28.72 18.56 -13.92
C THR A 533 -28.81 18.49 -15.43
N LEU A 534 -29.32 17.37 -15.94
CA LEU A 534 -29.47 17.11 -17.38
C LEU A 534 -30.60 17.96 -17.99
N PRO A 535 -30.51 18.31 -19.29
CA PRO A 535 -31.59 19.00 -19.99
C PRO A 535 -32.88 18.17 -19.95
N SER A 536 -34.03 18.85 -19.95
CA SER A 536 -35.36 18.21 -19.91
C SER A 536 -35.72 17.46 -21.18
#